data_AF-A0A1A9B4L7-F1
#
_entry.id   AF-A0A1A9B4L7-F1
#
_cell.length_a   1.000
_cell.length_b   1.000
_cell.length_c   1.000
_cell.angle_alpha   90.00
_cell.angle_beta   90.00
_cell.angle_gamma   90.00
#
_symmetry.space_group_name_H-M   'P 1'
#
loop_
_entity.id
_entity.type
_entity.pdbx_description
1 polymer ?
#
loop_
_entity_poly.entity_id
_entity_poly.type
_entity_poly.pdbx_seq_one_letter_code
_entity_poly.pdbx_strand_id
1 'polypeptide(L)'
;MPLPDWTGWVSLMGVSGLLGGALTGAFDRWNLKLTGRQQSQRQRLELAGQGDRQKLELDGLRERQKLDLEGQRERQQVDHRHQQAMLQQQAHFEARKEAAELAGNALAWIYYEAVEKYGLDHDMFPAHLPSGGHADVGDVIRDLRKLHATHPTKAVRERAARLAENLEVDYNTINVKDGDMNEPTLAEMLARQKDLEALIEVINEPPGTDSQG
;
A
#
# COMPACT_ATOMS: atom_id res chain seq x y z
N MET A 1 -87.14 -37.76 -11.39
CA MET A 1 -87.36 -39.18 -11.04
C MET A 1 -86.00 -39.79 -10.68
N PRO A 2 -85.87 -40.63 -9.65
CA PRO A 2 -86.06 -40.33 -8.23
C PRO A 2 -84.78 -40.62 -7.39
N LEU A 3 -84.80 -40.15 -6.15
CA LEU A 3 -83.92 -40.56 -5.04
C LEU A 3 -84.03 -42.08 -4.78
N PRO A 4 -83.01 -42.73 -4.20
CA PRO A 4 -83.22 -43.97 -3.46
C PRO A 4 -83.29 -43.72 -1.96
N ASP A 5 -84.38 -44.25 -1.41
CA ASP A 5 -84.77 -44.32 -0.01
C ASP A 5 -83.68 -44.80 0.95
N TRP A 6 -83.52 -44.07 2.05
CA TRP A 6 -82.92 -44.57 3.28
C TRP A 6 -84.02 -44.90 4.28
N THR A 7 -84.60 -46.10 4.15
CA THR A 7 -85.37 -46.74 5.23
C THR A 7 -85.09 -48.23 5.23
N GLY A 8 -84.02 -48.62 5.95
CA GLY A 8 -83.70 -50.00 6.28
C GLY A 8 -83.48 -50.10 7.78
N TRP A 9 -84.58 -50.35 8.50
CA TRP A 9 -84.61 -50.64 9.92
C TRP A 9 -83.70 -51.82 10.29
N VAL A 10 -82.81 -51.61 11.27
CA VAL A 10 -82.29 -52.70 12.12
C VAL A 10 -82.54 -52.29 13.57
N SER A 11 -83.68 -52.73 14.10
CA SER A 11 -83.87 -52.92 15.53
C SER A 11 -83.40 -54.32 15.88
N LEU A 12 -82.34 -54.43 16.68
CA LEU A 12 -82.17 -55.46 17.72
C LEU A 12 -80.82 -55.28 18.40
N MET A 13 -80.82 -54.60 19.55
CA MET A 13 -80.57 -55.24 20.85
C MET A 13 -80.24 -54.14 21.86
N GLY A 14 -81.20 -53.89 22.73
CA GLY A 14 -80.89 -53.34 24.04
C GLY A 14 -80.13 -54.40 24.84
N VAL A 15 -78.93 -54.04 25.29
CA VAL A 15 -78.36 -54.54 26.54
C VAL A 15 -78.11 -53.30 27.39
N SER A 16 -79.06 -53.05 28.29
CA SER A 16 -78.93 -52.08 29.36
C SER A 16 -77.88 -52.53 30.38
N GLY A 17 -77.07 -51.57 30.82
CA GLY A 17 -76.47 -51.58 32.15
C GLY A 17 -74.96 -51.88 32.17
N LEU A 18 -74.21 -50.91 32.69
CA LEU A 18 -72.85 -51.03 33.28
C LEU A 18 -71.59 -50.83 32.42
N LEU A 19 -71.64 -50.12 31.28
CA LEU A 19 -70.40 -49.63 30.62
C LEU A 19 -70.46 -48.19 30.10
N GLY A 20 -71.47 -47.40 30.51
CA GLY A 20 -71.68 -46.04 30.02
C GLY A 20 -70.83 -44.95 30.70
N GLY A 21 -70.17 -45.23 31.83
CA GLY A 21 -69.35 -44.23 32.55
C GLY A 21 -67.87 -44.26 32.18
N ALA A 22 -67.33 -45.45 31.86
CA ALA A 22 -65.90 -45.64 31.63
C ALA A 22 -65.45 -45.25 30.22
N LEU A 23 -66.32 -45.43 29.21
CA LEU A 23 -65.97 -45.14 27.81
C LEU A 23 -66.05 -43.64 27.49
N THR A 24 -67.01 -42.91 28.07
CA THR A 24 -67.13 -41.45 27.93
C THR A 24 -65.95 -40.74 28.59
N GLY A 25 -65.59 -41.15 29.81
CA GLY A 25 -64.41 -40.63 30.49
C GLY A 25 -63.09 -40.94 29.78
N ALA A 26 -62.97 -42.10 29.12
CA ALA A 26 -61.79 -42.45 28.33
C ALA A 26 -61.69 -41.61 27.04
N PHE A 27 -62.81 -41.34 26.38
CA PHE A 27 -62.86 -40.53 25.17
C PHE A 27 -62.58 -39.05 25.47
N ASP A 28 -63.16 -38.50 26.53
CA ASP A 28 -62.87 -37.14 27.00
C ASP A 28 -61.39 -36.98 27.39
N ARG A 29 -60.82 -37.99 28.06
CA ARG A 29 -59.39 -38.00 28.42
C ARG A 29 -58.47 -38.12 27.21
N TRP A 30 -58.89 -38.81 26.15
CA TRP A 30 -58.16 -38.90 24.88
C TRP A 30 -58.24 -37.58 24.09
N ASN A 31 -59.41 -36.96 24.06
CA ASN A 31 -59.65 -35.69 23.37
C ASN A 31 -58.93 -34.50 24.05
N LEU A 32 -58.91 -34.46 25.39
CA LEU A 32 -58.09 -33.53 26.18
C LEU A 32 -56.58 -33.72 25.94
N LYS A 33 -56.13 -34.96 25.73
CA LYS A 33 -54.72 -35.27 25.48
C LYS A 33 -54.28 -34.87 24.07
N LEU A 34 -55.18 -34.95 23.08
CA LEU A 34 -54.93 -34.52 21.70
C LEU A 34 -54.90 -32.99 21.57
N THR A 35 -55.86 -32.31 22.19
CA THR A 35 -55.90 -30.84 22.23
C THR A 35 -54.73 -30.26 23.03
N GLY A 36 -54.37 -30.88 24.16
CA GLY A 36 -53.16 -30.54 24.92
C GLY A 36 -51.87 -30.76 24.11
N ARG A 37 -51.79 -31.82 23.28
CA ARG A 37 -50.64 -32.03 22.38
C ARG A 37 -50.56 -30.97 21.28
N GLN A 38 -51.67 -30.62 20.64
CA GLN A 38 -51.68 -29.56 19.63
C GLN A 38 -51.30 -28.20 20.21
N GLN A 39 -51.81 -27.85 21.38
CA GLN A 39 -51.43 -26.61 22.06
C GLN A 39 -49.95 -26.63 22.47
N SER A 40 -49.43 -27.76 22.96
CA SER A 40 -48.00 -27.87 23.27
C SER A 40 -47.11 -27.75 22.03
N GLN A 41 -47.57 -28.24 20.87
CA GLN A 41 -46.85 -28.10 19.60
C GLN A 41 -46.87 -26.66 19.08
N ARG A 42 -47.99 -25.95 19.22
CA ARG A 42 -48.08 -24.53 18.88
C ARG A 42 -47.18 -23.67 19.77
N GLN A 43 -47.20 -23.89 21.08
CA GLN A 43 -46.30 -23.21 22.00
C GLN A 43 -44.82 -23.48 21.67
N ARG A 44 -44.47 -24.71 21.28
CA ARG A 44 -43.10 -25.04 20.85
C ARG A 44 -42.71 -24.37 19.53
N LEU A 45 -43.61 -24.28 18.56
CA LEU A 45 -43.36 -23.59 17.29
C LEU A 45 -43.23 -22.07 17.48
N GLU A 46 -44.03 -21.49 18.38
CA GLU A 46 -43.93 -20.08 18.74
C GLU A 46 -42.62 -19.76 19.46
N LEU A 47 -42.20 -20.61 20.41
CA LEU A 47 -40.90 -20.49 21.09
C LEU A 47 -39.72 -20.69 20.13
N ALA A 48 -39.82 -21.66 19.21
CA ALA A 48 -38.81 -21.88 18.18
C ALA A 48 -38.70 -20.68 17.24
N GLY A 49 -39.84 -20.15 16.77
CA GLY A 49 -39.87 -18.97 15.90
C GLY A 49 -39.39 -17.69 16.59
N GLN A 50 -39.60 -17.54 17.90
CA GLN A 50 -39.01 -16.45 18.68
C GLN A 50 -37.50 -16.60 18.82
N GLY A 51 -37.02 -17.82 19.09
CA GLY A 51 -35.58 -18.11 19.15
C GLY A 51 -34.87 -17.83 17.83
N ASP A 52 -35.48 -18.21 16.71
CA ASP A 52 -34.92 -17.97 15.37
C ASP A 52 -34.84 -16.48 15.03
N ARG A 53 -35.83 -15.67 15.43
CA ARG A 53 -35.80 -14.21 15.24
C ARG A 53 -34.72 -13.55 16.08
N GLN A 54 -34.61 -13.91 17.36
CA GLN A 54 -33.55 -13.38 18.23
C GLN A 54 -32.16 -13.73 17.71
N LYS A 55 -32.00 -14.94 17.16
CA LYS A 55 -30.75 -15.37 16.56
C LYS A 55 -30.39 -14.57 15.31
N LEU A 56 -31.35 -14.34 14.40
CA LEU A 56 -31.16 -13.49 13.22
C LEU A 56 -30.79 -12.05 13.59
N GLU A 57 -31.42 -11.48 14.63
CA GLU A 57 -31.07 -10.15 15.13
C GLU A 57 -29.64 -10.10 15.70
N LEU A 58 -29.25 -11.10 16.49
CA LEU A 58 -27.89 -11.24 17.03
C LEU A 58 -26.85 -11.41 15.93
N ASP A 59 -27.14 -12.25 14.93
CA ASP A 59 -26.24 -12.48 13.80
C ASP A 59 -26.10 -11.19 12.96
N GLY A 60 -27.21 -10.47 12.72
CA GLY A 60 -27.18 -9.18 12.04
C GLY A 60 -26.42 -8.08 12.79
N LEU A 61 -26.52 -8.04 14.12
CA LEU A 61 -25.71 -7.11 14.95
C LEU A 61 -24.22 -7.48 14.90
N ARG A 62 -23.91 -8.78 14.94
CA ARG A 62 -22.53 -9.28 14.89
C ARG A 62 -21.88 -9.01 13.53
N GLU A 63 -22.63 -9.12 12.44
CA GLU A 63 -22.17 -8.75 11.11
C GLU A 63 -21.89 -7.25 10.98
N ARG A 64 -22.79 -6.40 11.49
CA ARG A 64 -22.57 -4.94 11.52
C ARG A 64 -21.31 -4.56 12.29
N GLN A 65 -21.11 -5.14 13.48
CA GLN A 65 -19.89 -4.92 14.27
C GLN A 65 -18.62 -5.34 13.52
N LYS A 66 -18.67 -6.46 12.78
CA LYS A 66 -17.53 -6.90 11.96
C LYS A 66 -17.23 -5.92 10.84
N LEU A 67 -18.25 -5.50 10.09
CA LEU A 67 -18.09 -4.53 8.99
C LEU A 67 -17.55 -3.19 9.51
N ASP A 68 -18.02 -2.72 10.66
CA ASP A 68 -17.50 -1.50 11.28
C ASP A 68 -16.02 -1.63 11.66
N LEU A 69 -15.63 -2.76 12.25
CA LEU A 69 -14.22 -3.05 12.58
C LEU A 69 -13.34 -3.18 11.34
N GLU A 70 -13.82 -3.83 10.29
CA GLU A 70 -13.12 -3.95 9.00
C GLU A 70 -12.97 -2.58 8.35
N GLY A 71 -14.04 -1.79 8.27
CA GLY A 71 -13.98 -0.42 7.75
C GLY A 71 -13.10 0.52 8.58
N GLN A 72 -12.95 0.30 9.88
CA GLN A 72 -11.98 1.02 10.70
C GLN A 72 -10.54 0.60 10.38
N ARG A 73 -10.28 -0.71 10.23
CA ARG A 73 -8.95 -1.23 9.86
C ARG A 73 -8.53 -0.76 8.47
N GLU A 74 -9.44 -0.76 7.51
CA GLU A 74 -9.17 -0.26 6.16
C GLU A 74 -8.81 1.22 6.18
N ARG A 75 -9.57 2.04 6.91
CA ARG A 75 -9.25 3.46 7.11
C ARG A 75 -7.87 3.64 7.75
N GLN A 76 -7.56 2.90 8.81
CA GLN A 76 -6.23 2.94 9.43
C GLN A 76 -5.12 2.52 8.47
N GLN A 77 -5.34 1.51 7.63
CA GLN A 77 -4.35 1.09 6.64
C GLN A 77 -4.15 2.15 5.55
N VAL A 78 -5.24 2.75 5.06
CA VAL A 78 -5.18 3.82 4.06
C VAL A 78 -4.46 5.03 4.65
N ASP A 79 -4.81 5.44 5.86
CA ASP A 79 -4.16 6.56 6.56
C ASP A 79 -2.67 6.26 6.78
N HIS A 80 -2.32 5.05 7.18
CA HIS A 80 -0.92 4.66 7.36
C HIS A 80 -0.15 4.68 6.03
N ARG A 81 -0.72 4.15 4.94
CA ARG A 81 -0.11 4.22 3.60
C ARG A 81 0.03 5.66 3.13
N HIS A 82 -0.96 6.51 3.38
CA HIS A 82 -0.90 7.92 3.01
C HIS A 82 0.18 8.65 3.81
N GLN A 83 0.28 8.41 5.12
CA GLN A 83 1.36 8.94 5.96
C GLN A 83 2.73 8.47 5.48
N GLN A 84 2.88 7.18 5.14
CA GLN A 84 4.13 6.65 4.57
C GLN A 84 4.47 7.31 3.23
N ALA A 85 3.50 7.51 2.35
CA ALA A 85 3.70 8.19 1.07
C ALA A 85 4.13 9.66 1.27
N MET A 86 3.53 10.37 2.23
CA MET A 86 3.92 11.74 2.58
C MET A 86 5.35 11.79 3.12
N LEU A 87 5.74 10.86 4.01
CA LEU A 87 7.11 10.77 4.52
C LEU A 87 8.11 10.44 3.42
N GLN A 88 7.78 9.53 2.50
CA GLN A 88 8.63 9.24 1.34
C GLN A 88 8.79 10.46 0.45
N GLN A 89 7.72 11.21 0.17
CA GLN A 89 7.81 12.44 -0.62
C GLN A 89 8.68 13.51 0.05
N GLN A 90 8.56 13.68 1.37
CA GLN A 90 9.42 14.59 2.14
C GLN A 90 10.89 14.17 2.08
N ALA A 91 11.19 12.90 2.35
CA ALA A 91 12.55 12.36 2.26
C ALA A 91 13.14 12.53 0.84
N HIS A 92 12.34 12.31 -0.20
CA HIS A 92 12.74 12.58 -1.58
C HIS A 92 13.00 14.06 -1.85
N PHE A 93 12.23 14.97 -1.26
CA PHE A 93 12.44 16.40 -1.44
C PHE A 93 13.72 16.88 -0.73
N GLU A 94 13.93 16.45 0.52
CA GLU A 94 15.12 16.77 1.29
C GLU A 94 16.38 16.21 0.63
N ALA A 95 16.35 14.94 0.20
CA ALA A 95 17.46 14.32 -0.51
C ALA A 95 17.80 15.06 -1.82
N ARG A 96 16.81 15.58 -2.55
CA ARG A 96 17.05 16.35 -3.77
C ARG A 96 17.75 17.68 -3.49
N LYS A 97 17.33 18.39 -2.45
CA LYS A 97 17.96 19.66 -2.09
C LYS A 97 19.43 19.47 -1.72
N GLU A 98 19.71 18.52 -0.83
CA GLU A 98 21.09 18.20 -0.44
C GLU A 98 21.88 17.70 -1.65
N ALA A 99 21.29 16.85 -2.48
CA ALA A 99 21.99 16.31 -3.63
C ALA A 99 22.33 17.34 -4.70
N ALA A 100 21.41 18.28 -4.95
CA ALA A 100 21.64 19.38 -5.89
C ALA A 100 22.76 20.30 -5.40
N GLU A 101 22.89 20.50 -4.09
CA GLU A 101 23.98 21.27 -3.49
C GLU A 101 25.33 20.56 -3.68
N LEU A 102 25.40 19.26 -3.37
CA LEU A 102 26.62 18.45 -3.57
C LEU A 102 27.05 18.42 -5.04
N ALA A 103 26.10 18.15 -5.95
CA ALA A 103 26.38 18.12 -7.38
C ALA A 103 26.72 19.52 -7.95
N GLY A 104 26.09 20.57 -7.43
CA GLY A 104 26.38 21.96 -7.79
C GLY A 104 27.78 22.40 -7.35
N ASN A 105 28.22 22.01 -6.15
CA ASN A 105 29.56 22.26 -5.66
C ASN A 105 30.62 21.52 -6.49
N ALA A 106 30.35 20.25 -6.85
CA ALA A 106 31.20 19.48 -7.76
C ALA A 106 31.33 20.16 -9.13
N LEU A 107 30.21 20.63 -9.69
CA LEU A 107 30.19 21.33 -10.97
C LEU A 107 30.99 22.64 -10.90
N ALA A 108 30.83 23.41 -9.82
CA ALA A 108 31.59 24.62 -9.58
C ALA A 108 33.10 24.36 -9.53
N TRP A 109 33.53 23.30 -8.86
CA TRP A 109 34.93 22.92 -8.82
C TRP A 109 35.48 22.61 -10.23
N ILE A 110 34.75 21.84 -11.05
CA ILE A 110 35.16 21.56 -12.43
C ILE A 110 35.30 22.86 -13.25
N TYR A 111 34.39 23.82 -13.04
CA TYR A 111 34.50 25.12 -13.68
C TYR A 111 35.77 25.87 -13.27
N TYR A 112 36.05 25.97 -11.97
CA TYR A 112 37.25 26.66 -11.48
C TYR A 112 38.54 26.01 -11.99
N GLU A 113 38.62 24.69 -11.92
CA GLU A 113 39.76 23.92 -12.41
C GLU A 113 39.98 24.14 -13.92
N ALA A 114 38.90 24.18 -14.70
CA ALA A 114 38.99 24.45 -16.13
C ALA A 114 39.42 25.90 -16.46
N VAL A 115 38.92 26.90 -15.71
CA VAL A 115 39.37 28.30 -15.85
C VAL A 115 40.86 28.40 -15.55
N GLU A 116 41.30 27.81 -14.45
CA GLU A 116 42.68 27.90 -13.98
C GLU A 116 43.65 27.31 -15.01
N LYS A 117 43.28 26.18 -15.63
CA LYS A 117 44.14 25.48 -16.60
C LYS A 117 44.07 26.03 -18.02
N TYR A 118 42.87 26.38 -18.50
CA TYR A 118 42.63 26.67 -19.92
C TYR A 118 42.23 28.12 -20.20
N GLY A 119 41.99 28.92 -19.14
CA GLY A 119 41.63 30.33 -19.26
C GLY A 119 40.14 30.57 -19.53
N LEU A 120 39.76 31.85 -19.46
CA LEU A 120 38.38 32.35 -19.62
C LEU A 120 37.88 32.37 -21.08
N ASP A 121 38.77 32.17 -22.06
CA ASP A 121 38.47 32.32 -23.49
C ASP A 121 37.68 31.14 -24.07
N HIS A 122 37.35 30.14 -23.27
CA HIS A 122 36.53 29.00 -23.67
C HIS A 122 35.06 29.25 -23.30
N ASP A 123 34.13 28.88 -24.20
CA ASP A 123 32.65 28.91 -24.06
C ASP A 123 32.09 28.08 -22.87
N MET A 124 32.94 27.72 -21.93
CA MET A 124 32.67 26.93 -20.75
C MET A 124 31.78 27.67 -19.75
N PHE A 125 31.77 29.01 -19.73
CA PHE A 125 31.31 29.72 -18.54
C PHE A 125 29.88 30.25 -18.65
N PRO A 126 28.96 29.83 -17.75
CA PRO A 126 27.72 30.58 -17.57
C PRO A 126 28.04 32.01 -17.13
N ALA A 127 27.14 32.95 -17.44
CA ALA A 127 27.29 34.37 -17.07
C ALA A 127 27.49 34.61 -15.56
N HIS A 128 27.22 33.59 -14.74
CA HIS A 128 27.46 33.54 -13.31
C HIS A 128 28.17 32.23 -12.97
N LEU A 129 29.39 32.31 -12.43
CA LEU A 129 30.06 31.13 -11.88
C LEU A 129 29.28 30.64 -10.66
N PRO A 130 28.95 29.34 -10.57
CA PRO A 130 28.35 28.79 -9.36
C PRO A 130 29.32 28.98 -8.19
N SER A 131 28.81 29.38 -7.03
CA SER A 131 29.61 29.51 -5.81
C SER A 131 30.13 28.13 -5.40
N GLY A 132 31.42 27.88 -5.57
CA GLY A 132 32.04 26.61 -5.24
C GLY A 132 32.29 26.44 -3.75
N GLY A 133 31.96 25.26 -3.21
CA GLY A 133 32.26 24.86 -1.83
C GLY A 133 33.46 23.93 -1.67
N HIS A 134 34.00 23.36 -2.76
CA HIS A 134 35.10 22.39 -2.70
C HIS A 134 36.46 23.03 -2.91
N ALA A 135 37.41 22.67 -2.06
CA ALA A 135 38.79 23.15 -2.14
C ALA A 135 39.66 22.25 -3.03
N ASP A 136 39.34 20.96 -3.13
CA ASP A 136 40.10 19.99 -3.92
C ASP A 136 39.20 18.89 -4.54
N VAL A 137 39.79 18.08 -5.42
CA VAL A 137 39.12 16.94 -6.08
C VAL A 137 38.71 15.85 -5.10
N GLY A 138 39.39 15.72 -3.96
CA GLY A 138 39.05 14.75 -2.92
C GLY A 138 37.70 15.05 -2.27
N ASP A 139 37.41 16.32 -2.02
CA ASP A 139 36.09 16.78 -1.57
C ASP A 139 34.99 16.44 -2.60
N VAL A 140 35.25 16.66 -3.89
CA VAL A 140 34.32 16.33 -4.98
C VAL A 140 34.03 14.83 -5.02
N ILE A 141 35.07 13.99 -5.00
CA ILE A 141 34.93 12.52 -5.01
C ILE A 141 34.17 12.04 -3.77
N ARG A 142 34.46 12.60 -2.59
CA ARG A 142 33.76 12.27 -1.35
C ARG A 142 32.27 12.56 -1.46
N ASP A 143 31.90 13.71 -2.02
CA ASP A 143 30.51 14.13 -2.11
C ASP A 143 29.74 13.34 -3.18
N LEU A 144 30.38 13.00 -4.31
CA LEU A 144 29.83 12.07 -5.30
C LEU A 144 29.63 10.65 -4.71
N ARG A 145 30.56 10.16 -3.88
CA ARG A 145 30.39 8.88 -3.17
C ARG A 145 29.27 8.94 -2.14
N LYS A 146 29.08 10.08 -1.47
CA LYS A 146 27.95 10.31 -0.56
C LYS A 146 26.63 10.24 -1.33
N LEU A 147 26.53 10.92 -2.48
CA LEU A 147 25.38 10.82 -3.38
C LEU A 147 25.09 9.39 -3.82
N HIS A 148 26.14 8.65 -4.21
CA HIS A 148 26.02 7.23 -4.55
C HIS A 148 25.46 6.39 -3.40
N ALA A 149 25.88 6.63 -2.16
CA ALA A 149 25.47 5.83 -1.01
C ALA A 149 24.05 6.14 -0.53
N THR A 150 23.63 7.42 -0.55
CA THR A 150 22.43 7.85 0.19
C THR A 150 21.26 8.27 -0.68
N HIS A 151 21.47 8.60 -1.97
CA HIS A 151 20.38 9.14 -2.78
C HIS A 151 19.29 8.09 -3.06
N PRO A 152 17.99 8.39 -2.90
CA PRO A 152 16.92 7.40 -3.06
C PRO A 152 16.73 6.93 -4.52
N THR A 153 17.03 7.78 -5.50
CA THR A 153 16.92 7.46 -6.94
C THR A 153 18.12 6.68 -7.45
N LYS A 154 17.90 5.52 -8.07
CA LYS A 154 18.95 4.63 -8.62
C LYS A 154 19.80 5.31 -9.71
N ALA A 155 19.16 6.01 -10.64
CA ALA A 155 19.86 6.69 -11.74
C ALA A 155 20.88 7.72 -11.24
N VAL A 156 20.54 8.48 -10.19
CA VAL A 156 21.45 9.42 -9.53
C VAL A 156 22.63 8.67 -8.90
N ARG A 157 22.37 7.57 -8.18
CA ARG A 157 23.43 6.77 -7.55
C ARG A 157 24.43 6.23 -8.57
N GLU A 158 23.95 5.72 -9.70
CA GLU A 158 24.81 5.15 -10.75
C GLU A 158 25.63 6.23 -11.48
N ARG A 159 25.02 7.37 -11.80
CA ARG A 159 25.74 8.51 -12.40
C ARG A 159 26.81 9.07 -11.46
N ALA A 160 26.48 9.25 -10.19
CA ALA A 160 27.43 9.74 -9.19
C ALA A 160 28.62 8.78 -9.00
N ALA A 161 28.38 7.46 -8.98
CA ALA A 161 29.46 6.47 -8.92
C ALA A 161 30.41 6.55 -10.12
N ARG A 162 29.87 6.59 -11.34
CA ARG A 162 30.68 6.69 -12.56
C ARG A 162 31.54 7.96 -12.57
N LEU A 163 30.97 9.09 -12.18
CA LEU A 163 31.71 10.35 -12.08
C LEU A 163 32.83 10.29 -11.03
N ALA A 164 32.56 9.70 -9.86
CA ALA A 164 33.57 9.54 -8.82
C ALA A 164 34.72 8.64 -9.27
N GLU A 165 34.41 7.52 -9.93
CA GLU A 165 35.41 6.59 -10.46
C GLU A 165 36.28 7.24 -11.54
N ASN A 166 35.68 7.97 -12.49
CA ASN A 166 36.43 8.69 -13.52
C ASN A 166 37.39 9.73 -12.92
N LEU A 167 36.91 10.54 -11.97
CA LEU A 167 37.76 11.53 -11.29
C LEU A 167 38.88 10.86 -10.49
N GLU A 168 38.61 9.73 -9.86
CA GLU A 168 39.63 8.98 -9.12
C GLU A 168 40.69 8.38 -10.05
N VAL A 169 40.31 7.83 -11.20
CA VAL A 169 41.28 7.35 -12.18
C VAL A 169 42.20 8.49 -12.61
N ASP A 170 41.64 9.64 -12.99
CA ASP A 170 42.44 10.69 -13.61
C ASP A 170 43.34 11.43 -12.60
N TYR A 171 42.86 11.67 -11.38
CA TYR A 171 43.63 12.39 -10.35
C TYR A 171 44.44 11.50 -9.40
N ASN A 172 44.19 10.19 -9.36
CA ASN A 172 44.87 9.25 -8.46
C ASN A 172 45.79 8.27 -9.21
N THR A 173 45.77 8.23 -10.54
CA THR A 173 46.80 7.51 -11.31
C THR A 173 48.00 8.40 -11.56
N ILE A 174 49.10 8.13 -10.84
CA ILE A 174 50.43 8.55 -11.28
C ILE A 174 50.71 7.76 -12.56
N ASN A 175 50.66 8.41 -13.73
CA ASN A 175 51.06 7.76 -14.98
C ASN A 175 52.60 7.69 -14.99
N VAL A 176 53.16 6.60 -14.45
CA VAL A 176 54.60 6.39 -14.25
C VAL A 176 55.42 6.38 -15.55
N LYS A 177 54.79 6.54 -16.72
CA LYS A 177 55.49 6.42 -18.00
C LYS A 177 56.30 7.65 -18.38
N ASP A 178 55.93 8.87 -17.97
CA ASP A 178 56.63 10.08 -18.46
C ASP A 178 56.88 11.17 -17.40
N GLY A 179 56.51 10.96 -16.13
CA GLY A 179 56.74 11.96 -15.08
C GLY A 179 55.79 13.16 -15.12
N ASP A 180 54.90 13.24 -16.12
CA ASP A 180 53.78 14.16 -16.15
C ASP A 180 52.58 13.59 -15.39
N MET A 181 51.94 14.43 -14.58
CA MET A 181 50.65 14.10 -13.98
C MET A 181 49.63 13.89 -15.10
N ASN A 182 48.73 12.92 -14.93
CA ASN A 182 47.68 12.60 -15.90
C ASN A 182 46.61 13.70 -15.85
N GLU A 183 46.95 14.88 -16.35
CA GLU A 183 46.06 16.03 -16.29
C GLU A 183 44.94 15.87 -17.31
N PRO A 184 43.68 16.09 -16.90
CA PRO A 184 42.55 15.94 -17.81
C PRO A 184 42.59 17.02 -18.88
N THR A 185 42.41 16.61 -20.13
CA THR A 185 42.29 17.48 -21.30
C THR A 185 41.03 18.36 -21.20
N LEU A 186 41.00 19.46 -21.95
CA LEU A 186 39.81 20.34 -22.03
C LEU A 186 38.55 19.56 -22.47
N ALA A 187 38.70 18.60 -23.38
CA ALA A 187 37.59 17.76 -23.85
C ALA A 187 37.03 16.87 -22.73
N GLU A 188 37.90 16.33 -21.88
CA GLU A 188 37.49 15.52 -20.72
C GLU A 188 36.83 16.38 -19.64
N MET A 189 37.33 17.59 -19.41
CA MET A 189 36.70 18.55 -18.49
C MET A 189 35.28 18.94 -18.95
N LEU A 190 35.11 19.22 -20.25
CA LEU A 190 33.81 19.49 -20.88
C LEU A 190 32.84 18.31 -20.75
N ALA A 191 33.33 17.08 -20.98
CA ALA A 191 32.52 15.89 -20.84
C ALA A 191 32.00 15.73 -19.40
N ARG A 192 32.86 15.97 -18.40
CA ARG A 192 32.49 15.89 -16.98
C ARG A 192 31.52 16.98 -16.56
N GLN A 193 31.70 18.20 -17.06
CA GLN A 193 30.74 19.29 -16.86
C GLN A 193 29.35 18.85 -17.33
N LYS A 194 29.26 18.35 -18.56
CA LYS A 194 27.99 17.87 -19.14
C LYS A 194 27.38 16.72 -18.32
N ASP A 195 28.20 15.80 -17.83
CA ASP A 195 27.73 14.70 -17.00
C ASP A 195 27.21 15.17 -15.63
N LEU A 196 27.84 16.19 -15.02
CA LEU A 196 27.37 16.81 -13.78
C LEU A 196 26.11 17.64 -13.98
N GLU A 197 25.99 18.38 -15.07
CA GLU A 197 24.76 19.09 -15.44
C GLU A 197 23.61 18.09 -15.62
N ALA A 198 23.85 16.98 -16.33
CA ALA A 198 22.87 15.92 -16.48
C ALA A 198 22.55 15.20 -15.17
N LEU A 199 23.51 15.11 -14.23
CA LEU A 199 23.24 14.61 -12.88
C LEU A 199 22.32 15.56 -12.11
N ILE A 200 22.57 16.87 -12.16
CA ILE A 200 21.74 17.90 -11.52
C ILE A 200 20.33 17.89 -12.11
N GLU A 201 20.19 17.72 -13.43
CA GLU A 201 18.89 17.59 -14.10
C GLU A 201 18.10 16.41 -13.51
N VAL A 202 18.71 15.21 -13.47
CA VAL A 202 18.06 14.00 -12.93
C VAL A 202 17.77 14.13 -11.43
N ILE A 203 18.58 14.85 -10.66
CA ILE A 203 18.29 15.16 -9.25
C ILE A 203 17.03 16.02 -9.14
N ASN A 204 16.84 16.99 -10.04
CA ASN A 204 15.70 17.91 -9.99
C ASN A 204 14.40 17.31 -10.56
N GLU A 205 14.44 16.16 -11.23
CA GLU A 205 13.26 15.46 -11.71
C GLU A 205 12.31 15.03 -10.56
N PRO A 206 10.98 15.10 -10.76
CA PRO A 206 10.01 14.63 -9.78
C PRO A 206 9.98 13.10 -9.68
N PRO A 207 9.78 12.53 -8.48
CA PRO A 207 9.73 11.07 -8.31
C PRO A 207 8.59 10.47 -9.14
N GLY A 208 8.94 9.54 -10.04
CA GLY A 208 7.99 8.84 -10.92
C GLY A 208 8.03 9.24 -12.40
N THR A 209 8.96 10.11 -12.82
CA THR A 209 9.23 10.38 -14.23
C THR A 209 10.21 9.39 -14.87
N ASP A 210 10.52 8.29 -14.19
CA ASP A 210 11.23 7.13 -14.74
C ASP A 210 10.50 6.66 -16.00
N SER A 211 10.82 7.32 -17.11
CA SER A 211 10.46 6.92 -18.44
C SER A 211 11.15 5.59 -18.63
N GLN A 212 10.33 4.58 -18.94
CA GLN A 212 10.77 3.32 -19.48
C GLN A 212 11.84 3.60 -20.54
N GLY A 213 13.09 3.27 -20.25
CA GLY A 213 14.24 3.44 -21.11
C GLY A 213 15.30 2.44 -20.75
#